data_AF-A0A8J8KKZ4-F1
#
_entry.id   AF-A0A8J8KKZ4-F1
#
_cell.length_a   1.000
_cell.length_b   1.000
_cell.length_c   1.000
_cell.angle_alpha   90.00
_cell.angle_beta   90.00
_cell.angle_gamma   90.00
#
_symmetry.space_group_name_H-M   'P 1'
#
loop_
_entity.id
_entity.type
_entity.pdbx_description
1 polymer ?
#
loop_
_entity_poly.entity_id
_entity_poly.type
_entity_poly.pdbx_seq_one_letter_code
_entity_poly.pdbx_strand_id
1 'polypeptide(L)'
;MPESQFAIVDRALKGQATAEDLSRVQANFEQWVRLDFAGDEALALAYSVKALAAACAADWATLSERHRSAHIWLFTLLCPDKSRVDQAALAYLSWIDHDLAASAEIVLELRGE
;
A
#
# COMPACT_ATOMS: atom_id res chain seq x y z
N MET A 1 7.87 -11.15 18.78
CA MET A 1 6.75 -11.08 17.82
C MET A 1 7.35 -10.92 16.44
N PRO A 2 6.74 -11.48 15.39
CA PRO A 2 7.19 -11.21 14.02
C PRO A 2 7.12 -9.70 13.75
N GLU A 3 8.06 -9.21 12.95
CA GLU A 3 8.14 -7.81 12.55
C GLU A 3 6.93 -7.42 11.69
N SER A 4 6.41 -6.20 11.86
CA SER A 4 5.27 -5.72 11.07
C SER A 4 5.66 -5.46 9.62
N GLN A 5 4.78 -5.79 8.67
CA GLN A 5 4.93 -5.46 7.24
C GLN A 5 5.27 -3.98 7.02
N PHE A 6 4.62 -3.09 7.77
CA PHE A 6 4.87 -1.65 7.74
C PHE A 6 6.34 -1.28 7.96
N ALA A 7 6.98 -1.86 8.99
CA ALA A 7 8.39 -1.58 9.29
C ALA A 7 9.34 -2.03 8.17
N ILE A 8 9.02 -3.16 7.51
CA ILE A 8 9.83 -3.68 6.40
C ILE A 8 9.66 -2.78 5.16
N VAL A 9 8.42 -2.39 4.85
CA VAL A 9 8.11 -1.48 3.74
C VAL A 9 8.74 -0.11 3.98
N ASP A 10 8.64 0.47 5.19
CA ASP A 10 9.26 1.74 5.53
C ASP A 10 10.80 1.70 5.36
N ARG A 11 11.46 0.59 5.75
CA ARG A 11 12.89 0.38 5.44
C ARG A 11 13.15 0.33 3.93
N ALA A 12 12.29 -0.34 3.17
CA ALA A 12 12.44 -0.43 1.71
C ALA A 12 12.34 0.95 1.04
N LEU A 13 11.38 1.78 1.45
CA LEU A 13 11.25 3.15 0.94
C LEU A 13 12.48 4.02 1.28
N LYS A 14 13.17 3.74 2.38
CA LYS A 14 14.39 4.44 2.79
C LYS A 14 15.67 3.91 2.12
N GLY A 15 15.56 2.92 1.21
CA GLY A 15 16.70 2.27 0.57
C GLY A 15 17.53 1.40 1.53
N GLN A 16 16.93 0.98 2.65
CA GLN A 16 17.59 0.22 3.71
C GLN A 16 17.16 -1.25 3.74
N ALA A 17 16.34 -1.68 2.78
CA ALA A 17 15.90 -3.07 2.69
C ALA A 17 17.01 -4.01 2.21
N THR A 18 17.04 -5.18 2.80
CA THR A 18 17.84 -6.33 2.39
C THR A 18 17.06 -7.23 1.42
N ALA A 19 17.74 -8.19 0.78
CA ALA A 19 17.06 -9.21 -0.02
C ALA A 19 16.08 -10.07 0.80
N GLU A 20 16.38 -10.27 2.10
CA GLU A 20 15.49 -10.98 3.02
C GLU A 20 14.23 -10.17 3.32
N ASP A 21 14.35 -8.85 3.47
CA ASP A 21 13.21 -7.95 3.66
C ASP A 21 12.22 -8.04 2.49
N LEU A 22 12.73 -8.00 1.25
CA LEU A 22 11.89 -8.11 0.06
C LEU A 22 11.19 -9.48 -0.03
N SER A 23 11.91 -10.55 0.30
CA SER A 23 11.34 -11.91 0.34
C SER A 23 10.22 -12.02 1.38
N ARG A 24 10.37 -11.38 2.55
CA ARG A 24 9.34 -11.33 3.60
C ARG A 24 8.15 -10.49 3.18
N VAL A 25 8.36 -9.34 2.54
CA VAL A 25 7.28 -8.50 2.00
C VAL A 25 6.41 -9.30 1.04
N GLN A 26 7.03 -10.03 0.11
CA GLN A 26 6.32 -10.89 -0.83
C GLN A 26 5.55 -12.00 -0.12
N ALA A 27 6.19 -12.75 0.79
CA ALA A 27 5.53 -13.83 1.51
C ALA A 27 4.33 -13.34 2.34
N ASN A 28 4.44 -12.17 2.97
CA ASN A 28 3.36 -11.55 3.73
C ASN A 28 2.20 -11.12 2.82
N PHE A 29 2.49 -10.58 1.64
CA PHE A 29 1.48 -10.22 0.65
C PHE A 29 0.71 -11.46 0.17
N GLU A 30 1.41 -12.52 -0.24
CA GLU A 30 0.80 -13.77 -0.68
C GLU A 30 -0.06 -14.40 0.42
N GLN A 31 0.40 -14.33 1.68
CA GLN A 31 -0.36 -14.80 2.83
C GLN A 31 -1.61 -13.94 3.07
N TRP A 32 -1.51 -12.62 2.99
CA TRP A 32 -2.62 -11.69 3.15
C TRP A 32 -3.72 -11.95 2.11
N VAL A 33 -3.38 -12.04 0.83
CA VAL A 33 -4.34 -12.37 -0.23
C VAL A 33 -5.01 -13.72 0.03
N ARG A 34 -4.24 -14.73 0.43
CA ARG A 34 -4.77 -16.07 0.70
C ARG A 34 -5.73 -16.11 1.88
N LEU A 35 -5.38 -15.45 2.99
CA LEU A 35 -6.15 -15.52 4.23
C LEU A 35 -7.37 -14.61 4.21
N ASP A 36 -7.22 -13.37 3.76
CA ASP A 36 -8.28 -12.36 3.86
C ASP A 36 -9.19 -12.35 2.61
N PHE A 37 -8.66 -12.76 1.47
CA PHE A 37 -9.33 -12.70 0.17
C PHE A 37 -9.44 -14.07 -0.52
N ALA A 38 -9.16 -15.17 0.19
CA ALA A 38 -9.24 -16.53 -0.32
C ALA A 38 -8.44 -16.77 -1.62
N GLY A 39 -7.35 -16.02 -1.81
CA GLY A 39 -6.51 -16.10 -3.01
C GLY A 39 -6.93 -15.17 -4.16
N ASP A 40 -8.00 -14.37 -4.00
CA ASP A 40 -8.47 -13.45 -5.03
C ASP A 40 -7.76 -12.08 -4.95
N GLU A 41 -6.69 -11.93 -5.72
CA GLU A 41 -5.92 -10.68 -5.82
C GLU A 41 -6.74 -9.52 -6.40
N ALA A 42 -7.65 -9.78 -7.34
CA ALA A 42 -8.48 -8.74 -7.94
C ALA A 42 -9.45 -8.17 -6.90
N LEU A 43 -10.00 -9.04 -6.04
CA LEU A 43 -10.83 -8.62 -4.93
C LEU A 43 -10.04 -7.80 -3.89
N ALA A 44 -8.82 -8.24 -3.55
CA ALA A 44 -7.94 -7.51 -2.64
C ALA A 44 -7.66 -6.09 -3.16
N LEU A 45 -7.32 -5.98 -4.44
CA LEU A 45 -7.09 -4.72 -5.12
C LEU A 45 -8.34 -3.82 -5.11
N ALA A 46 -9.51 -4.36 -5.47
CA ALA A 46 -10.76 -3.61 -5.49
C ALA A 46 -11.13 -3.05 -4.11
N TYR A 47 -10.89 -3.82 -3.04
CA TYR A 47 -11.09 -3.36 -1.66
C TYR A 47 -10.15 -2.21 -1.31
N SER A 48 -8.87 -2.34 -1.63
CA SER A 48 -7.87 -1.29 -1.40
C SER A 48 -8.18 -0.01 -2.17
N VAL A 49 -8.57 -0.12 -3.44
CA VAL A 49 -8.99 1.03 -4.27
C VAL A 49 -10.18 1.75 -3.63
N LYS A 50 -11.19 1.00 -3.20
CA LYS A 50 -12.39 1.56 -2.58
C LYS A 50 -12.06 2.31 -1.29
N ALA A 51 -11.23 1.71 -0.43
CA ALA A 51 -10.84 2.31 0.85
C ALA A 51 -10.01 3.59 0.64
N LEU A 52 -9.03 3.58 -0.27
CA LEU A 52 -8.24 4.77 -0.60
C LEU A 52 -9.09 5.88 -1.20
N ALA A 53 -9.97 5.55 -2.15
CA ALA A 53 -10.87 6.54 -2.76
C ALA A 53 -11.79 7.19 -1.71
N ALA A 54 -12.28 6.41 -0.74
CA ALA A 54 -13.09 6.93 0.35
C ALA A 54 -12.28 7.83 1.30
N ALA A 55 -11.04 7.43 1.64
CA ALA A 55 -10.18 8.18 2.55
C ALA A 55 -9.69 9.52 1.95
N CYS A 56 -9.31 9.53 0.67
CA CYS A 56 -8.86 10.72 -0.04
C CYS A 56 -10.01 11.65 -0.48
N ALA A 57 -11.25 11.16 -0.46
CA ALA A 57 -12.45 11.89 -0.90
C ALA A 57 -12.26 12.57 -2.27
N ALA A 58 -12.49 13.88 -2.36
CA ALA A 58 -12.43 14.62 -3.63
C ALA A 58 -11.03 14.61 -4.27
N ASP A 59 -9.97 14.54 -3.48
CA ASP A 59 -8.59 14.59 -3.97
C ASP A 59 -8.21 13.33 -4.74
N TRP A 60 -8.90 12.20 -4.51
CA TRP A 60 -8.66 10.98 -5.30
C TRP A 60 -8.95 11.16 -6.79
N ALA A 61 -9.97 11.96 -7.11
CA ALA A 61 -10.40 12.20 -8.48
C ALA A 61 -9.48 13.16 -9.22
N THR A 62 -8.72 14.00 -8.50
CA THR A 62 -7.79 14.97 -9.10
C THR A 62 -6.46 14.34 -9.48
N LEU A 63 -6.10 13.21 -8.88
CA LEU A 63 -4.89 12.45 -9.21
C LEU A 63 -4.93 11.90 -10.65
N SER A 64 -3.75 11.77 -11.25
CA SER A 64 -3.60 11.00 -12.48
C SER A 64 -3.82 9.50 -12.22
N GLU A 65 -4.13 8.73 -13.25
CA GLU A 65 -4.21 7.27 -13.14
C GLU A 65 -2.88 6.67 -12.66
N ARG A 66 -1.76 7.22 -13.15
CA ARG A 66 -0.41 6.85 -12.74
C ARG A 66 -0.19 7.05 -11.24
N HIS A 67 -0.59 8.21 -10.69
CA HIS A 67 -0.47 8.48 -9.26
C HIS A 67 -1.39 7.60 -8.41
N ARG A 68 -2.64 7.40 -8.83
CA ARG A 68 -3.54 6.46 -8.15
C ARG A 68 -2.94 5.06 -8.10
N SER A 69 -2.38 4.58 -9.20
CA SER A 69 -1.71 3.28 -9.28
C SER A 69 -0.55 3.17 -8.29
N ALA A 70 0.24 4.23 -8.12
CA ALA A 70 1.33 4.28 -7.14
C ALA A 70 0.81 4.11 -5.70
N HIS A 71 -0.22 4.84 -5.31
CA HIS A 71 -0.82 4.71 -3.98
C HIS A 71 -1.46 3.33 -3.75
N ILE A 72 -2.18 2.80 -4.74
CA ILE A 72 -2.78 1.47 -4.64
C ILE A 72 -1.70 0.41 -4.44
N TRP A 73 -0.61 0.49 -5.20
CA TRP A 73 0.53 -0.42 -5.09
C TRP A 73 1.17 -0.35 -3.69
N LEU A 74 1.48 0.85 -3.20
CA LEU A 74 2.09 1.00 -1.88
C LEU A 74 1.14 0.55 -0.76
N PHE A 75 -0.13 0.91 -0.84
CA PHE A 75 -1.12 0.55 0.18
C PHE A 75 -1.39 -0.95 0.23
N THR A 76 -1.49 -1.62 -0.92
CA THR A 76 -1.66 -3.09 -0.97
C THR A 76 -0.43 -3.82 -0.42
N LEU A 77 0.78 -3.31 -0.66
CA LEU A 77 1.99 -3.85 -0.05
C LEU A 77 2.00 -3.80 1.47
N LEU A 78 1.30 -2.84 2.09
CA LEU A 78 1.16 -2.78 3.54
C LEU A 78 0.25 -3.89 4.10
N CYS A 79 -0.41 -4.67 3.25
CA CYS A 79 -1.28 -5.79 3.62
C CYS A 79 -2.35 -5.38 4.65
N PRO A 80 -3.21 -4.39 4.34
CA PRO A 80 -4.17 -3.86 5.31
C PRO A 80 -5.19 -4.93 5.70
N ASP A 81 -5.44 -5.07 7.01
CA ASP A 81 -6.47 -5.96 7.55
C ASP A 81 -7.82 -5.64 6.91
N LYS A 82 -8.42 -6.65 6.25
CA LYS A 82 -9.70 -6.49 5.53
C LYS A 82 -10.82 -5.93 6.42
N SER A 83 -10.86 -6.30 7.70
CA SER A 83 -11.88 -5.83 8.64
C SER A 83 -11.70 -4.37 9.08
N ARG A 84 -10.51 -3.81 8.86
CA ARG A 84 -10.12 -2.46 9.27
C ARG A 84 -9.54 -1.63 8.13
N VAL A 85 -9.80 -2.03 6.88
CA VAL A 85 -9.16 -1.44 5.68
C VAL A 85 -9.41 0.06 5.57
N ASP A 86 -10.58 0.55 5.97
CA ASP A 86 -10.91 1.98 5.97
C ASP A 86 -10.06 2.76 6.99
N GLN A 87 -9.85 2.20 8.18
CA GLN A 87 -8.98 2.79 9.20
C GLN A 87 -7.51 2.75 8.75
N ALA A 88 -7.10 1.67 8.09
CA ALA A 88 -5.77 1.55 7.52
C ALA A 88 -5.53 2.58 6.41
N ALA A 89 -6.53 2.84 5.56
CA ALA A 89 -6.43 3.87 4.51
C ALA A 89 -6.25 5.27 5.11
N LEU A 90 -6.98 5.61 6.18
CA LEU A 90 -6.78 6.88 6.88
C LEU A 90 -5.39 6.98 7.52
N ALA A 91 -4.92 5.91 8.17
CA ALA A 91 -3.58 5.86 8.77
C ALA A 91 -2.47 5.98 7.70
N TYR A 92 -2.69 5.37 6.53
CA TYR A 92 -1.81 5.50 5.38
C TYR A 92 -1.66 6.96 4.94
N LEU A 93 -2.76 7.70 4.83
CA LEU A 93 -2.72 9.13 4.46
C LEU A 93 -1.94 9.98 5.45
N SER A 94 -2.09 9.71 6.74
CA SER A 94 -1.29 10.38 7.78
C SER A 94 0.20 10.02 7.69
N TRP A 95 0.54 8.82 7.22
CA TRP A 95 1.93 8.40 7.06
C TRP A 95 2.61 9.06 5.86
N ILE A 96 1.89 9.28 4.76
CA ILE A 96 2.40 9.96 3.55
C ILE A 96 2.24 11.50 3.61
N ASP A 97 2.04 12.06 4.80
CA ASP A 97 1.94 13.51 5.07
C ASP A 97 0.90 14.28 4.22
N HIS A 98 -0.15 13.60 3.75
CA HIS A 98 -1.24 14.15 2.94
C HIS A 98 -0.86 14.81 1.59
N ASP A 99 0.42 14.87 1.19
CA ASP A 99 0.81 15.26 -0.16
C ASP A 99 0.79 14.05 -1.10
N LEU A 100 -0.40 13.77 -1.64
CA LEU A 100 -0.66 12.62 -2.49
C LEU A 100 0.23 12.63 -3.74
N ALA A 101 0.33 13.76 -4.44
CA ALA A 101 1.09 13.85 -5.68
C ALA A 101 2.59 13.65 -5.44
N ALA A 102 3.18 14.35 -4.46
CA ALA A 102 4.60 14.21 -4.16
C ALA A 102 4.93 12.78 -3.67
N SER A 103 4.07 12.21 -2.83
CA SER A 103 4.24 10.84 -2.33
C SER A 103 4.14 9.80 -3.45
N ALA A 104 3.25 10.03 -4.43
CA ALA A 104 3.15 9.16 -5.59
C ALA A 104 4.42 9.20 -6.47
N GLU A 105 5.04 10.37 -6.65
CA GLU A 105 6.32 10.49 -7.40
C GLU A 105 7.43 9.66 -6.76
N ILE A 106 7.57 9.69 -5.43
CA ILE A 106 8.56 8.88 -4.70
C ILE A 106 8.31 7.39 -4.96
N VAL A 107 7.04 6.96 -4.92
CA VAL A 107 6.68 5.56 -5.17
C VAL A 107 6.95 5.14 -6.61
N LEU A 108 6.73 6.02 -7.58
CA LEU A 108 7.00 5.76 -8.99
C LEU A 108 8.50 5.62 -9.25
N GLU A 109 9.32 6.48 -8.66
CA GLU A 109 10.79 6.39 -8.73
C GLU A 109 11.27 5.03 -8.19
N LEU A 110 10.72 4.58 -7.06
CA LEU A 110 11.04 3.27 -6.47
C LEU A 110 10.60 2.08 -7.34
N ARG A 111 9.57 2.27 -8.16
CA ARG A 111 9.12 1.28 -9.16
C ARG A 111 9.93 1.32 -10.45
N GLY A 112 10.81 2.32 -10.63
CA GLY A 112 11.58 2.54 -11.84
C GLY A 112 10.77 3.10 -13.01
N GLU A 113 9.69 3.83 -12.71
CA GLU A 113 8.78 4.47 -13.69
C GLU A 113 8.93 5.98 -13.70
#